data_AF-A0A1F3CPZ4-F1
#
_entry.id   AF-A0A1F3CPZ4-F1
#
_cell.length_a   1.000
_cell.length_b   1.000
_cell.length_c   1.000
_cell.angle_alpha   90.00
_cell.angle_beta   90.00
_cell.angle_gamma   90.00
#
_symmetry.space_group_name_H-M   'P 1'
#
loop_
_entity.id
_entity.type
_entity.pdbx_description
1 polymer ?
#
loop_
_entity_poly.entity_id
_entity_poly.type
_entity_poly.pdbx_seq_one_letter_code
_entity_poly.pdbx_strand_id
1 'polypeptide(L)'
;MASLLSTLGCACGHESVFNPKNLTRDTYQTNPLARILRLNRHPGFITPQEMRVGETLVWPASLCGDSSWLAAPYLSSLPRGTAVLHQVRDPIPVIRSLVRIRFFDTPSPFRLFAEAHLPSVKTGTLLERSLRYWVEWNRLIQRAEHVPHLRYVRYRVEDVTPLLLQDFLSRAGIACDLSKVEAVLRAHPRTVNTRGSKRRDHLIRRETLPTGQARLAYERLAEEYGYPPGGPRGSPSAAV
;
A
#
# COMPACT_ATOMS: atom_id res chain seq x y z
N MET A 1 -9.99 -0.84 -0.42
CA MET A 1 -10.10 0.45 -1.12
C MET A 1 -10.43 0.26 -2.59
N ALA A 2 -9.67 -0.52 -3.37
CA ALA A 2 -9.95 -0.78 -4.79
C ALA A 2 -11.43 -1.08 -5.10
N SER A 3 -11.99 -2.12 -4.46
CA SER A 3 -13.41 -2.50 -4.64
C SER A 3 -14.37 -1.36 -4.27
N LEU A 4 -14.09 -0.62 -3.19
CA LEU A 4 -14.93 0.48 -2.74
C LEU A 4 -14.97 1.62 -3.77
N LEU A 5 -13.81 2.01 -4.30
CA LEU A 5 -13.69 3.03 -5.34
C LEU A 5 -14.35 2.57 -6.66
N SER A 6 -14.15 1.31 -7.05
CA SER A 6 -14.79 0.71 -8.22
C SER A 6 -16.31 0.69 -8.14
N THR A 7 -16.88 0.35 -6.98
CA THR A 7 -18.34 0.44 -6.76
C THR A 7 -18.87 1.88 -6.88
N LEU A 8 -18.02 2.87 -6.59
CA LEU A 8 -18.38 4.30 -6.68
C LEU A 8 -18.17 4.90 -8.08
N GLY A 9 -17.70 4.11 -9.06
CA GLY A 9 -17.50 4.54 -10.44
C GLY A 9 -16.04 4.86 -10.81
N CYS A 10 -15.11 4.70 -9.88
CA CYS A 10 -13.68 4.81 -10.16
C CYS A 10 -13.13 3.44 -10.50
N ALA A 11 -12.98 3.11 -11.79
CA ALA A 11 -12.41 1.84 -12.25
C ALA A 11 -10.98 1.63 -11.69
N CYS A 12 -10.88 1.08 -10.48
CA CYS A 12 -9.68 1.04 -9.68
C CYS A 12 -9.19 -0.41 -9.61
N GLY A 13 -8.04 -0.66 -10.22
CA GLY A 13 -7.36 -1.95 -10.18
C GLY A 13 -6.94 -2.32 -8.76
N HIS A 14 -6.85 -3.62 -8.49
CA HIS A 14 -6.24 -4.14 -7.26
C HIS A 14 -4.96 -4.86 -7.64
N GLU A 15 -3.82 -4.20 -7.43
CA GLU A 15 -2.52 -4.69 -7.90
C GLU A 15 -2.62 -5.15 -9.36
N SER A 16 -3.24 -4.33 -10.22
CA SER A 16 -3.47 -4.67 -11.63
C SER A 16 -2.39 -4.06 -12.50
N VAL A 17 -2.01 -2.81 -12.21
CA VAL A 17 -0.89 -2.11 -12.87
C VAL A 17 0.44 -2.56 -12.26
N PHE A 18 0.53 -2.57 -10.93
CA PHE A 18 1.75 -2.95 -10.21
C PHE A 18 1.56 -4.37 -9.66
N ASN A 19 1.88 -5.39 -10.46
CA ASN A 19 1.79 -6.80 -10.05
C ASN A 19 3.02 -7.59 -10.50
N PRO A 20 3.86 -8.11 -9.58
CA PRO A 20 5.05 -8.86 -9.95
C PRO A 20 4.72 -10.18 -10.66
N LYS A 21 3.50 -10.72 -10.47
CA LYS A 21 3.06 -11.95 -11.12
C LYS A 21 2.61 -11.74 -12.57
N ASN A 22 2.14 -10.55 -12.93
CA ASN A 22 1.73 -10.25 -14.31
C ASN A 22 2.93 -9.90 -15.21
N LEU A 23 4.14 -9.86 -14.63
CA LEU A 23 5.41 -9.68 -15.32
C LEU A 23 5.95 -11.02 -15.87
N THR A 24 5.08 -11.85 -16.46
CA THR A 24 5.50 -13.08 -17.15
C THR A 24 6.00 -12.76 -18.56
N ARG A 25 6.86 -13.66 -19.07
CA ARG A 25 7.62 -13.54 -20.32
C ARG A 25 6.76 -13.32 -21.59
N ASP A 26 5.47 -13.68 -21.57
CA ASP A 26 4.60 -13.67 -22.75
C ASP A 26 3.83 -12.36 -22.93
N THR A 27 3.55 -11.62 -21.86
CA THR A 27 2.96 -10.27 -21.93
C THR A 27 3.90 -9.24 -22.60
N TYR A 28 5.15 -9.64 -22.89
CA TYR A 28 6.19 -8.85 -23.55
C TYR A 28 6.20 -8.94 -25.08
N GLN A 29 5.63 -9.97 -25.70
CA GLN A 29 5.84 -10.21 -27.14
C GLN A 29 5.11 -9.20 -28.05
N THR A 30 4.09 -8.52 -27.54
CA THR A 30 3.29 -7.56 -28.32
C THR A 30 3.70 -6.10 -28.08
N ASN A 31 4.68 -5.82 -27.21
CA ASN A 31 5.11 -4.46 -26.88
C ASN A 31 6.55 -4.19 -27.40
N PRO A 32 6.75 -3.25 -28.35
CA PRO A 32 8.04 -3.00 -29.00
C PRO A 32 9.19 -2.55 -28.06
N LEU A 33 8.95 -2.33 -26.76
CA LEU A 33 9.97 -1.96 -25.77
C LEU A 33 10.65 -3.13 -25.08
N ALA A 34 10.11 -4.34 -25.18
CA ALA A 34 10.74 -5.53 -24.60
C ALA A 34 12.10 -5.86 -25.25
N ARG A 35 12.44 -5.21 -26.38
CA ARG A 35 13.68 -5.45 -27.13
C ARG A 35 14.91 -4.74 -26.54
N ILE A 36 14.73 -3.70 -25.73
CA ILE A 36 15.84 -2.91 -25.14
C ILE A 36 16.30 -3.46 -23.77
N LEU A 37 15.47 -4.28 -23.10
CA LEU A 37 15.67 -4.70 -21.71
C LEU A 37 16.40 -6.04 -21.53
N ARG A 38 17.08 -6.52 -22.58
CA ARG A 38 17.73 -7.84 -22.58
C ARG A 38 19.08 -7.90 -21.88
N LEU A 39 19.55 -6.80 -21.29
CA LEU A 39 20.91 -6.69 -20.77
C LEU A 39 20.92 -5.98 -19.40
N ASN A 40 20.55 -6.70 -18.33
CA ASN A 40 21.29 -6.73 -17.06
C ASN A 40 20.57 -7.54 -15.95
N ARG A 41 20.99 -8.80 -15.82
CA ARG A 41 21.06 -9.66 -14.62
C ARG A 41 20.09 -9.40 -13.44
N HIS A 42 18.83 -9.83 -13.58
CA HIS A 42 18.16 -10.74 -12.64
C HIS A 42 16.87 -11.27 -13.32
N PRO A 43 16.67 -12.59 -13.45
CA PRO A 43 15.50 -13.13 -14.16
C PRO A 43 14.27 -13.05 -13.25
N GLY A 44 13.40 -12.05 -13.46
CA GLY A 44 12.03 -12.13 -12.92
C GLY A 44 11.35 -10.83 -12.49
N PHE A 45 12.00 -9.66 -12.59
CA PHE A 45 11.34 -8.39 -12.24
C PHE A 45 11.60 -7.34 -13.30
N ILE A 46 10.51 -6.77 -13.81
CA ILE A 46 10.54 -5.53 -14.56
C ILE A 46 10.09 -4.41 -13.62
N THR A 47 10.95 -3.43 -13.47
CA THR A 47 10.66 -2.18 -12.79
C THR A 47 9.78 -1.29 -13.67
N PRO A 48 8.89 -0.46 -13.12
CA PRO A 48 8.26 0.63 -13.88
C PRO A 48 9.21 1.57 -14.62
N GLN A 49 10.52 1.63 -14.30
CA GLN A 49 11.51 2.28 -15.16
C GLN A 49 11.69 1.54 -16.50
N GLU A 50 11.52 0.24 -16.50
CA GLU A 50 11.56 -0.65 -17.66
C GLU A 50 10.18 -0.75 -18.35
N MET A 51 9.08 -0.27 -17.74
CA MET A 51 7.77 -0.10 -18.40
C MET A 51 7.63 1.21 -19.20
N ARG A 52 8.71 1.99 -19.33
CA ARG A 52 8.70 3.28 -20.01
C ARG A 52 8.69 3.12 -21.53
N VAL A 53 7.60 3.50 -22.21
CA VAL A 53 7.64 3.89 -23.63
C VAL A 53 8.10 5.34 -23.66
N GLY A 54 9.36 5.59 -24.06
CA GLY A 54 9.84 6.98 -24.20
C GLY A 54 9.61 7.85 -22.96
N GLU A 55 9.97 7.32 -21.77
CA GLU A 55 9.86 7.97 -20.44
C GLU A 55 8.49 7.90 -19.73
N THR A 56 7.42 7.47 -20.40
CA THR A 56 6.06 7.50 -19.81
C THR A 56 5.60 6.11 -19.36
N LEU A 57 5.09 6.01 -18.11
CA LEU A 57 4.39 4.82 -17.62
C LEU A 57 3.08 4.64 -18.42
N VAL A 58 2.91 3.49 -19.07
CA VAL A 58 1.66 3.19 -19.78
C VAL A 58 0.58 2.84 -18.76
N TRP A 59 -0.40 3.73 -18.62
CA TRP A 59 -1.58 3.51 -17.79
C TRP A 59 -2.71 2.92 -18.64
N PRO A 60 -3.35 1.79 -18.25
CA PRO A 60 -4.47 1.24 -19.01
C PRO A 60 -5.61 2.25 -19.10
N ALA A 61 -6.06 2.58 -20.32
CA ALA A 61 -7.12 3.56 -20.55
C ALA A 61 -8.46 3.18 -19.88
N SER A 62 -8.66 1.90 -19.57
CA SER A 62 -9.83 1.38 -18.86
C SER A 62 -9.79 1.57 -17.34
N LEU A 63 -8.66 1.99 -16.78
CA LEU A 63 -8.48 2.18 -15.34
C LEU A 63 -8.36 3.66 -14.99
N CYS A 64 -9.08 4.07 -13.96
CA CYS A 64 -8.94 5.39 -13.34
C CYS A 64 -7.86 5.39 -12.23
N GLY A 65 -7.62 4.24 -11.60
CA GLY A 65 -6.72 4.11 -10.44
C GLY A 65 -6.16 2.70 -10.27
N ASP A 66 -5.16 2.55 -9.42
CA ASP A 66 -4.67 1.25 -8.95
C ASP A 66 -4.38 1.32 -7.45
N SER A 67 -4.88 0.34 -6.72
CA SER A 67 -4.66 0.17 -5.29
C SER A 67 -3.56 -0.88 -5.09
N SER A 68 -2.31 -0.43 -5.05
CA SER A 68 -1.16 -1.31 -4.87
C SER A 68 -0.08 -0.71 -4.00
N TRP A 69 0.36 -1.47 -2.99
CA TRP A 69 1.51 -1.12 -2.17
C TRP A 69 2.83 -1.17 -2.96
N LEU A 70 2.84 -1.87 -4.09
CA LEU A 70 3.99 -2.03 -4.97
C LEU A 70 4.28 -0.78 -5.80
N ALA A 71 3.35 0.18 -5.83
CA ALA A 71 3.55 1.48 -6.46
C ALA A 71 4.58 2.35 -5.72
N ALA A 72 4.86 2.07 -4.43
CA ALA A 72 5.65 2.92 -3.56
C ALA A 72 7.01 3.37 -4.14
N PRO A 73 7.83 2.50 -4.76
CA PRO A 73 9.11 2.90 -5.34
C PRO A 73 9.00 3.79 -6.59
N TYR A 74 7.81 3.89 -7.17
CA TYR A 74 7.58 4.49 -8.49
C TYR A 74 6.73 5.76 -8.44
N LEU A 75 6.30 6.19 -7.26
CA LEU A 75 5.38 7.32 -7.10
C LEU A 75 5.91 8.60 -7.78
N SER A 76 7.22 8.87 -7.71
CA SER A 76 7.83 10.04 -8.35
C SER A 76 7.85 10.02 -9.87
N SER A 77 7.54 8.87 -10.49
CA SER A 77 7.45 8.70 -11.94
C SER A 77 6.00 8.67 -12.44
N LEU A 78 5.02 8.86 -11.56
CA LEU A 78 3.61 8.90 -11.95
C LEU A 78 3.31 10.18 -12.75
N PRO A 79 2.28 10.17 -13.62
CA PRO A 79 1.90 11.35 -14.38
C PRO A 79 1.60 12.57 -13.50
N ARG A 80 1.79 13.77 -14.08
CA ARG A 80 1.39 15.03 -13.43
C ARG A 80 -0.11 15.00 -13.12
N GLY A 81 -0.45 15.47 -11.93
CA GLY A 81 -1.82 15.54 -11.44
C GLY A 81 -2.31 14.23 -10.83
N THR A 82 -1.53 13.14 -10.83
CA THR A 82 -1.94 11.90 -10.16
C THR A 82 -2.19 12.13 -8.67
N ALA A 83 -3.34 11.63 -8.18
CA ALA A 83 -3.65 11.63 -6.77
C ALA A 83 -3.06 10.38 -6.10
N VAL A 84 -2.29 10.56 -5.03
CA VAL A 84 -1.71 9.49 -4.23
C VAL A 84 -2.46 9.42 -2.91
N LEU A 85 -3.25 8.35 -2.74
CA LEU A 85 -4.02 8.08 -1.53
C LEU A 85 -3.23 7.11 -0.63
N HIS A 86 -2.40 7.64 0.25
CA HIS A 86 -1.59 6.87 1.18
C HIS A 86 -2.45 6.38 2.36
N GLN A 87 -2.96 5.16 2.22
CA GLN A 87 -3.66 4.45 3.29
C GLN A 87 -2.67 3.94 4.34
N VAL A 88 -2.83 4.39 5.58
CA VAL A 88 -2.12 3.85 6.74
C VAL A 88 -3.09 3.08 7.65
N ARG A 89 -2.56 2.17 8.46
CA ARG A 89 -3.31 1.35 9.40
C ARG A 89 -2.53 1.25 10.70
N ASP A 90 -3.22 0.98 11.82
CA ASP A 90 -2.54 0.62 13.06
C ASP A 90 -1.47 -0.45 12.77
N PRO A 91 -0.21 -0.19 13.12
CA PRO A 91 0.88 -1.06 12.75
C PRO A 91 0.83 -2.44 13.41
N ILE A 92 0.23 -2.60 14.60
CA ILE A 92 0.18 -3.88 15.29
C ILE A 92 -0.61 -4.93 14.48
N PRO A 93 -1.84 -4.66 14.01
CA PRO A 93 -2.53 -5.54 13.06
C PRO A 93 -1.73 -5.84 11.79
N VAL A 94 -0.98 -4.88 11.25
CA VAL A 94 -0.16 -5.09 10.03
C VAL A 94 0.99 -6.04 10.31
N ILE A 95 1.75 -5.80 11.37
CA ILE A 95 2.89 -6.64 11.80
C ILE A 95 2.41 -8.06 12.12
N ARG A 96 1.29 -8.20 12.86
CA ARG A 96 0.65 -9.50 13.10
C ARG A 96 0.36 -10.23 11.80
N SER A 97 -0.20 -9.54 10.81
CA SER A 97 -0.51 -10.13 9.52
C SER A 97 0.76 -10.61 8.80
N LEU A 98 1.82 -9.80 8.75
CA LEU A 98 3.10 -10.15 8.12
C LEU A 98 3.75 -11.39 8.77
N VAL A 99 3.77 -11.43 10.10
CA VAL A 99 4.29 -12.59 10.85
C VAL A 99 3.40 -13.82 10.62
N ARG A 100 2.07 -13.65 10.69
CA ARG A 100 1.11 -14.75 10.50
C ARG A 100 1.26 -15.41 9.13
N ILE A 101 1.42 -14.62 8.07
CA ILE A 101 1.62 -15.16 6.70
C ILE A 101 3.06 -15.53 6.41
N ARG A 102 3.98 -15.36 7.38
CA ARG A 102 5.41 -15.60 7.23
C ARG A 102 5.99 -14.87 6.02
N PHE A 103 5.55 -13.63 5.79
CA PHE A 103 5.85 -12.86 4.58
C PHE A 103 7.35 -12.88 4.22
N PHE A 104 8.19 -12.78 5.25
CA PHE A 104 9.64 -12.72 5.14
C PHE A 104 10.37 -14.06 5.27
N ASP A 105 9.69 -15.16 5.64
CA ASP A 105 10.29 -16.50 5.65
C ASP A 105 9.86 -17.33 4.44
N THR A 106 8.73 -16.99 3.80
CA THR A 106 8.21 -17.71 2.64
C THR A 106 8.72 -17.05 1.35
N PRO A 107 9.43 -17.78 0.48
CA PRO A 107 9.82 -17.27 -0.83
C PRO A 107 8.59 -16.83 -1.63
N SER A 108 8.58 -15.58 -2.11
CA SER A 108 7.55 -15.08 -3.00
C SER A 108 8.06 -13.89 -3.82
N PRO A 109 7.48 -13.62 -5.00
CA PRO A 109 7.83 -12.43 -5.78
C PRO A 109 7.65 -11.13 -4.99
N PHE A 110 6.63 -11.07 -4.14
CA PHE A 110 6.34 -9.92 -3.29
C PHE A 110 7.42 -9.68 -2.22
N ARG A 111 7.90 -10.77 -1.59
CA ARG A 111 9.01 -10.69 -0.63
C ARG A 111 10.28 -10.19 -1.32
N LEU A 112 10.62 -10.79 -2.47
CA LEU A 112 11.81 -10.40 -3.24
C LEU A 112 11.74 -8.93 -3.67
N PHE A 113 10.57 -8.47 -4.10
CA PHE A 113 10.33 -7.07 -4.44
C PHE A 113 10.55 -6.15 -3.23
N ALA A 114 9.98 -6.47 -2.07
CA ALA A 114 10.18 -5.69 -0.85
C ALA A 114 11.66 -5.63 -0.44
N GLU A 115 12.36 -6.77 -0.48
CA GLU A 115 13.80 -6.88 -0.14
C GLU A 115 14.71 -6.16 -1.15
N ALA A 116 14.30 -6.03 -2.41
CA ALA A 116 15.03 -5.28 -3.42
C ALA A 116 15.00 -3.77 -3.15
N HIS A 117 13.87 -3.25 -2.69
CA HIS A 117 13.71 -1.82 -2.40
C HIS A 117 14.07 -1.44 -0.96
N LEU A 118 14.02 -2.38 -0.02
CA LEU A 118 14.42 -2.19 1.38
C LEU A 118 15.44 -3.26 1.83
N PRO A 119 16.73 -3.12 1.49
CA PRO A 119 17.74 -4.13 1.86
C PRO A 119 17.83 -4.42 3.37
N SER A 120 17.47 -3.44 4.20
CA SER A 120 17.40 -3.56 5.66
C SER A 120 16.49 -4.70 6.15
N VAL A 121 15.46 -5.07 5.39
CA VAL A 121 14.52 -6.14 5.78
C VAL A 121 15.04 -7.53 5.46
N LYS A 122 16.28 -7.70 4.98
CA LYS A 122 16.89 -9.02 4.72
C LYS A 122 17.46 -9.68 5.98
N THR A 123 17.80 -8.91 7.01
CA THR A 123 18.49 -9.40 8.22
C THR A 123 17.57 -9.39 9.43
N GLY A 124 17.91 -10.13 10.49
CA GLY A 124 17.18 -10.15 11.77
C GLY A 124 16.00 -11.12 11.81
N THR A 125 15.28 -11.14 12.92
CA THR A 125 14.12 -12.00 13.15
C THR A 125 12.92 -11.58 12.29
N LEU A 126 11.97 -12.50 12.06
CA LEU A 126 10.73 -12.22 11.33
C LEU A 126 9.98 -10.99 11.89
N LEU A 127 9.98 -10.80 13.21
CA LEU A 127 9.33 -9.67 13.86
C LEU A 127 10.07 -8.34 13.62
N GLU A 128 11.40 -8.32 13.75
CA GLU A 128 12.21 -7.12 13.46
C GLU A 128 12.16 -6.72 11.98
N ARG A 129 12.11 -7.70 11.07
CA ARG A 129 11.95 -7.48 9.62
C ARG A 129 10.58 -6.87 9.32
N SER A 130 9.52 -7.35 9.99
CA SER A 130 8.17 -6.82 9.86
C SER A 130 8.04 -5.38 10.38
N LEU A 131 8.71 -5.06 11.50
CA LEU A 131 8.78 -3.69 12.03
C LEU A 131 9.48 -2.74 11.05
N ARG A 132 10.68 -3.11 10.60
CA ARG A 132 11.45 -2.31 9.62
C ARG A 132 10.67 -2.12 8.33
N TYR A 133 10.06 -3.17 7.80
CA TYR A 133 9.22 -3.08 6.63
C TYR A 133 8.09 -2.07 6.81
N TRP A 134 7.33 -2.14 7.91
CA TRP A 134 6.26 -1.17 8.15
C TRP A 134 6.81 0.26 8.18
N VAL A 135 7.89 0.51 8.90
CA VAL A 135 8.49 1.87 9.00
C VAL A 135 8.99 2.37 7.65
N GLU A 136 9.87 1.59 7.02
CA GLU A 136 10.61 2.04 5.86
C GLU A 136 9.73 2.07 4.60
N TRP A 137 8.76 1.17 4.46
CA TRP A 137 7.83 1.19 3.33
C TRP A 137 6.88 2.39 3.41
N ASN A 138 6.36 2.71 4.60
CA ASN A 138 5.54 3.89 4.80
C ASN A 138 6.34 5.18 4.52
N ARG A 139 7.58 5.27 4.97
CA ARG A 139 8.48 6.40 4.64
C ARG A 139 8.76 6.51 3.15
N LEU A 140 8.90 5.38 2.45
CA LEU A 140 9.06 5.37 1.00
C LEU A 140 7.84 6.01 0.32
N ILE A 141 6.63 5.68 0.76
CA ILE A 141 5.39 6.28 0.24
C ILE A 141 5.29 7.77 0.60
N GLN A 142 5.66 8.17 1.83
CA GLN A 142 5.62 9.57 2.27
C GLN A 142 6.46 10.51 1.40
N ARG A 143 7.48 10.01 0.70
CA ARG A 143 8.26 10.83 -0.24
C ARG A 143 7.38 11.48 -1.32
N ALA A 144 6.24 10.87 -1.66
CA ALA A 144 5.29 11.43 -2.61
C ALA A 144 4.70 12.79 -2.17
N GLU A 145 4.69 13.09 -0.87
CA GLU A 145 4.31 14.39 -0.33
C GLU A 145 5.19 15.53 -0.86
N HIS A 146 6.45 15.22 -1.18
CA HIS A 146 7.45 16.17 -1.64
C HIS A 146 7.61 16.17 -3.17
N VAL A 147 6.76 15.46 -3.91
CA VAL A 147 6.80 15.41 -5.37
C VAL A 147 5.85 16.48 -5.93
N PRO A 148 6.35 17.58 -6.54
CA PRO A 148 5.53 18.76 -6.81
C PRO A 148 4.34 18.55 -7.77
N HIS A 149 4.41 17.51 -8.61
CA HIS A 149 3.37 17.22 -9.60
C HIS A 149 2.32 16.23 -9.11
N LEU A 150 2.43 15.70 -7.89
CA LEU A 150 1.48 14.77 -7.31
C LEU A 150 0.55 15.48 -6.33
N ARG A 151 -0.66 14.95 -6.17
CA ARG A 151 -1.62 15.37 -5.14
C ARG A 151 -1.65 14.31 -4.05
N TYR A 152 -0.92 14.53 -2.98
CA TYR A 152 -0.76 13.55 -1.91
C TYR A 152 -1.78 13.74 -0.79
N VAL A 153 -2.38 12.64 -0.33
CA VAL A 153 -3.22 12.59 0.87
C VAL A 153 -2.87 11.35 1.68
N ARG A 154 -2.59 11.54 2.97
CA ARG A 154 -2.41 10.44 3.94
C ARG A 154 -3.66 10.33 4.81
N TYR A 155 -4.14 9.10 5.02
CA TYR A 155 -5.31 8.85 5.87
C TYR A 155 -5.20 7.51 6.58
N ARG A 156 -5.76 7.43 7.79
CA ARG A 156 -5.92 6.17 8.52
C ARG A 156 -7.12 5.40 7.97
N VAL A 157 -6.98 4.10 7.76
CA VAL A 157 -8.09 3.25 7.31
C VAL A 157 -9.26 3.23 8.31
N GLU A 158 -8.95 3.48 9.59
CA GLU A 158 -9.94 3.57 10.66
C GLU A 158 -10.79 4.86 10.58
N ASP A 159 -10.31 5.90 9.89
CA ASP A 159 -10.97 7.21 9.78
C ASP A 159 -11.73 7.39 8.45
N VAL A 160 -12.00 6.30 7.72
CA VAL A 160 -12.72 6.39 6.44
C VAL A 160 -14.17 6.80 6.68
N THR A 161 -14.51 8.02 6.26
CA THR A 161 -15.86 8.59 6.29
C THR A 161 -16.42 8.78 4.87
N PRO A 162 -17.74 8.97 4.72
CA PRO A 162 -18.33 9.30 3.41
C PRO A 162 -17.73 10.55 2.77
N LEU A 163 -17.50 11.61 3.56
CA LEU A 163 -16.89 12.86 3.07
C LEU A 163 -15.47 12.64 2.56
N LEU A 164 -14.66 11.84 3.28
CA LEU A 164 -13.30 11.52 2.85
C LEU A 164 -13.29 10.73 1.53
N LEU A 165 -14.20 9.77 1.36
CA LEU A 165 -14.33 9.03 0.11
C LEU A 165 -14.80 9.92 -1.04
N GLN A 166 -15.71 10.85 -0.79
CA GLN A 166 -16.14 11.82 -1.79
C GLN A 166 -14.97 12.72 -2.22
N ASP A 167 -14.13 13.19 -1.29
CA ASP A 167 -12.89 13.92 -1.60
C ASP A 167 -11.93 13.08 -2.46
N PHE A 168 -11.76 11.78 -2.17
CA PHE A 168 -10.94 10.89 -3.00
C PHE A 168 -11.46 10.78 -4.43
N LEU A 169 -12.77 10.65 -4.62
CA LEU A 169 -13.39 10.60 -5.95
C LEU A 169 -13.24 11.93 -6.68
N SER A 170 -13.46 13.05 -6.00
CA SER A 170 -13.25 14.39 -6.56
C SER A 170 -11.81 14.59 -7.04
N ARG A 171 -10.83 14.13 -6.25
CA ARG A 171 -9.41 14.14 -6.68
C ARG A 171 -9.18 13.28 -7.91
N ALA A 172 -9.87 12.15 -8.04
CA ALA A 172 -9.82 11.31 -9.25
C ALA A 172 -10.60 11.90 -10.44
N GLY A 173 -11.24 13.07 -10.31
CA GLY A 173 -12.06 13.68 -11.35
C GLY A 173 -13.44 13.04 -11.49
N ILE A 174 -13.90 12.34 -10.46
CA ILE A 174 -15.17 11.60 -10.46
C ILE A 174 -16.16 12.32 -9.55
N ALA A 175 -17.21 12.86 -10.15
CA ALA A 175 -18.35 13.37 -9.41
C ALA A 175 -19.15 12.20 -8.81
N CYS A 176 -19.44 12.27 -7.51
CA CYS A 176 -20.24 11.26 -6.82
C CYS A 176 -21.11 11.92 -5.75
N ASP A 177 -22.40 11.60 -5.74
CA ASP A 177 -23.32 12.04 -4.70
C ASP A 177 -22.93 11.42 -3.34
N LEU A 178 -22.94 12.25 -2.30
CA LEU A 178 -22.67 11.84 -0.94
C LEU A 178 -23.63 10.73 -0.49
N SER A 179 -24.91 10.80 -0.88
CA SER A 179 -25.91 9.78 -0.54
C SER A 179 -25.52 8.38 -1.08
N LYS A 180 -24.98 8.33 -2.30
CA LYS A 180 -24.45 7.12 -2.93
C LYS A 180 -23.22 6.61 -2.18
N VAL A 181 -22.30 7.51 -1.80
CA VAL A 181 -21.12 7.16 -1.02
C VAL A 181 -21.51 6.53 0.33
N GLU A 182 -22.45 7.13 1.04
CA GLU A 182 -22.98 6.62 2.30
C GLU A 182 -23.61 5.23 2.16
N ALA A 183 -24.45 5.04 1.13
CA ALA A 183 -25.10 3.78 0.86
C ALA A 183 -24.07 2.67 0.58
N VAL A 184 -23.08 2.94 -0.27
CA VAL A 184 -22.00 2.00 -0.60
C VAL A 184 -21.15 1.69 0.63
N LEU A 185 -20.75 2.69 1.41
CA LEU A 185 -19.93 2.48 2.60
C LEU A 185 -20.66 1.67 3.68
N ARG A 186 -21.98 1.85 3.81
CA ARG A 186 -22.83 1.07 4.72
C ARG A 186 -22.97 -0.39 4.28
N ALA A 187 -23.10 -0.62 2.97
CA ALA A 187 -23.21 -1.96 2.41
C ALA A 187 -21.86 -2.70 2.34
N HIS A 188 -20.74 -1.97 2.37
CA HIS A 188 -19.41 -2.57 2.24
C HIS A 188 -19.01 -3.33 3.53
N PRO A 189 -18.56 -4.60 3.42
CA PRO A 189 -18.13 -5.35 4.59
C PRO A 189 -16.96 -4.67 5.31
N ARG A 190 -17.14 -4.36 6.60
CA ARG A 190 -16.07 -3.80 7.45
C ARG A 190 -15.01 -4.84 7.85
N THR A 191 -15.32 -6.12 7.73
CA THR A 191 -14.50 -7.26 8.16
C THR A 191 -13.92 -8.03 6.96
N VAL A 192 -13.26 -7.32 6.05
CA VAL A 192 -12.39 -7.97 5.06
C VAL A 192 -11.08 -8.40 5.74
N ASN A 193 -10.72 -9.69 5.61
CA ASN A 193 -9.50 -10.34 6.12
C ASN A 193 -9.53 -10.91 7.56
N THR A 194 -10.70 -11.18 8.14
CA THR A 194 -10.82 -11.97 9.39
C THR A 194 -10.71 -13.47 9.11
N ARG A 195 -9.52 -13.96 8.73
CA ARG A 195 -9.26 -15.42 8.74
C ARG A 195 -9.03 -15.88 10.19
N GLY A 196 -9.68 -16.98 10.58
CA GLY A 196 -9.78 -17.47 11.96
C GLY A 196 -8.46 -17.58 12.74
N SER A 197 -8.55 -17.36 14.05
CA SER A 197 -7.48 -17.13 15.04
C SER A 197 -6.64 -18.34 15.43
N LYS A 198 -6.48 -19.36 14.57
CA LYS A 198 -5.79 -20.61 14.94
C LYS A 198 -4.26 -20.47 15.18
N ARG A 199 -3.67 -19.27 15.16
CA ARG A 199 -2.21 -19.03 15.31
C ARG A 199 -1.90 -18.15 16.52
N ARG A 200 -0.64 -18.21 16.99
CA ARG A 200 -0.10 -17.44 18.13
C ARG A 200 0.17 -15.95 17.79
N ASP A 201 -0.28 -15.45 16.65
CA ASP A 201 -0.09 -14.05 16.25
C ASP A 201 -0.81 -13.06 17.18
N HIS A 202 -1.82 -13.52 17.92
CA HIS A 202 -2.45 -12.76 19.00
C HIS A 202 -1.48 -12.37 20.15
N LEU A 203 -0.35 -13.07 20.28
CA LEU A 203 0.67 -12.77 21.29
C LEU A 203 1.52 -11.55 20.93
N ILE A 204 1.56 -11.13 19.65
CA ILE A 204 2.29 -9.93 19.24
C ILE A 204 1.49 -8.73 19.72
N ARG A 205 1.96 -8.05 20.76
CA ARG A 205 1.41 -6.80 21.26
C ARG A 205 2.51 -5.75 21.24
N ARG A 206 2.13 -4.48 21.45
CA ARG A 206 3.11 -3.39 21.44
C ARG A 206 4.18 -3.60 22.52
N GLU A 207 3.77 -4.12 23.67
CA GLU A 207 4.63 -4.40 24.82
C GLU A 207 5.61 -5.54 24.55
N THR A 208 5.24 -6.47 23.68
CA THR A 208 6.06 -7.64 23.32
C THR A 208 6.97 -7.39 22.12
N LEU A 209 6.98 -6.18 21.56
CA LEU A 209 7.88 -5.85 20.46
C LEU A 209 9.34 -5.82 20.95
N PRO A 210 10.29 -6.32 20.15
CA PRO A 210 11.71 -6.33 20.51
C PRO A 210 12.19 -4.91 20.82
N THR A 211 13.03 -4.77 21.83
CA THR A 211 13.66 -3.49 22.16
C THR A 211 14.67 -3.07 21.08
N GLY A 212 15.03 -1.78 21.06
CA GLY A 212 16.09 -1.26 20.19
C GLY A 212 15.58 -0.35 19.06
N GLN A 213 16.44 -0.11 18.08
CA GLN A 213 16.23 0.94 17.06
C GLN A 213 14.99 0.71 16.19
N ALA A 214 14.68 -0.53 15.82
CA ALA A 214 13.50 -0.85 15.01
C ALA A 214 12.20 -0.47 15.74
N ARG A 215 12.12 -0.72 17.06
CA ARG A 215 10.98 -0.34 17.88
C ARG A 215 10.88 1.17 18.07
N LEU A 216 11.98 1.85 18.35
CA LEU A 216 11.98 3.31 18.46
C LEU A 216 11.54 4.01 17.16
N ALA A 217 12.00 3.50 16.01
CA ALA A 217 11.58 4.02 14.71
C ALA A 217 10.10 3.76 14.43
N TYR A 218 9.61 2.57 14.82
CA TYR A 218 8.19 2.21 14.77
C TYR A 218 7.34 3.13 15.65
N GLU A 219 7.71 3.33 16.92
CA GLU A 219 6.94 4.14 17.87
C GLU A 219 6.83 5.59 17.37
N ARG A 220 7.93 6.18 16.92
CA ARG A 220 7.94 7.54 16.35
C ARG A 220 7.02 7.68 15.14
N LEU A 221 7.12 6.78 14.16
CA LEU A 221 6.29 6.87 12.95
C LEU A 221 4.82 6.54 13.24
N ALA A 222 4.55 5.61 14.17
CA ALA A 222 3.20 5.31 14.62
C ALA A 222 2.55 6.53 15.27
N GLU A 223 3.28 7.23 16.13
CA GLU A 223 2.82 8.48 16.75
C GLU A 223 2.57 9.59 15.70
N GLU A 224 3.48 9.77 14.74
CA GLU A 224 3.29 10.70 13.61
C GLU A 224 2.01 10.41 12.80
N TYR A 225 1.62 9.13 12.74
CA TYR A 225 0.41 8.68 12.06
C TYR A 225 -0.84 8.71 12.94
N GLY A 226 -0.74 9.19 14.18
CA GLY A 226 -1.87 9.25 15.11
C GLY A 226 -2.18 7.90 15.78
N TYR A 227 -1.21 7.00 15.92
CA TYR A 227 -1.30 5.75 16.67
C TYR A 227 -0.41 5.81 17.93
N PRO A 228 -0.81 6.56 18.97
CA PRO A 228 0.03 6.81 20.13
C PRO A 228 0.33 5.52 20.91
N PRO A 229 1.45 5.48 21.68
CA PRO A 229 1.93 4.30 22.40
C PRO A 229 0.92 3.70 23.42
N GLY A 230 -0.07 4.46 23.90
CA GLY A 230 -1.14 3.98 24.80
C GLY A 230 -2.33 3.27 24.13
N GLY A 231 -2.26 3.03 22.82
CA GLY A 231 -3.38 2.51 22.02
C GLY A 231 -4.26 3.66 21.51
N PRO A 232 -5.28 3.38 20.67
CA PRO A 232 -6.23 4.41 20.30
C PRO A 232 -6.81 5.01 21.58
N ARG A 233 -6.63 6.34 21.77
CA ARG A 233 -7.44 7.07 22.75
C ARG A 233 -8.88 6.71 22.37
N GLY A 234 -9.61 6.04 23.27
CA GLY A 234 -10.94 5.53 22.98
C GLY A 234 -11.68 6.55 22.15
N SER A 235 -12.14 6.15 20.96
CA SER A 235 -12.80 7.08 20.03
C SER A 235 -13.74 7.95 20.85
N PRO A 236 -13.74 9.29 20.71
CA PRO A 236 -14.76 10.09 21.34
C PRO A 236 -16.07 9.42 20.96
N SER A 237 -16.77 8.88 21.97
CA SER A 237 -18.07 8.26 21.78
C SER A 237 -18.84 9.26 20.96
N ALA A 238 -19.17 8.92 19.72
CA ALA A 238 -20.05 9.73 18.92
C ALA A 238 -21.35 9.77 19.74
N ALA A 239 -21.55 10.86 20.46
CA ALA A 239 -22.81 11.19 21.06
C ALA A 239 -23.76 11.34 19.87
N VAL A 240 -24.54 10.29 19.63
CA VAL A 240 -25.76 10.32 18.85
C VAL A 240 -26.86 10.76 19.79
#